data_AF-A0A4Q2Z9A7-F1
#
_entry.id   AF-A0A4Q2Z9A7-F1
#
_cell.length_a   1.000
_cell.length_b   1.000
_cell.length_c   1.000
_cell.angle_alpha   90.00
_cell.angle_beta   90.00
_cell.angle_gamma   90.00
#
_symmetry.space_group_name_H-M   'P 1'
#
loop_
_entity.id
_entity.type
_entity.pdbx_description
1 polymer ?
#
loop_
_entity_poly.entity_id
_entity_poly.type
_entity_poly.pdbx_seq_one_letter_code
_entity_poly.pdbx_strand_id
1 'polypeptide(L)' 'MDDIEQLARQIDREKIERARSMSLSEKFLAGAELFEDACEVTRFGIRRQNPHWNDEQVEAELVQRLDIGRRIESALAR' A
#
# COMPACT_ATOMS: atom_id res chain seq x y z
N MET A 1 -1.32 18.75 25.19
CA MET A 1 -1.06 17.94 23.99
C MET A 1 -2.18 16.94 23.94
N ASP A 2 -2.95 16.95 22.86
CA ASP A 2 -4.21 16.22 22.75
C ASP A 2 -3.97 14.71 22.95
N ASP A 3 -4.87 13.99 23.63
CA ASP A 3 -4.67 12.56 23.97
C ASP A 3 -4.53 11.71 22.69
N ILE A 4 -5.18 12.15 21.61
CA ILE A 4 -5.07 11.58 20.27
C ILE A 4 -3.65 11.77 19.70
N GLU A 5 -3.06 12.95 19.86
CA GLU A 5 -1.69 13.22 19.38
C GLU A 5 -0.66 12.38 20.13
N GLN A 6 -0.86 12.16 21.43
CA GLN A 6 0.01 11.29 22.23
C GLN A 6 -0.07 9.85 21.76
N LEU A 7 -1.28 9.34 21.55
CA LEU A 7 -1.51 7.99 21.05
C LEU A 7 -0.92 7.79 19.64
N ALA A 8 -1.10 8.75 18.73
CA ALA A 8 -0.54 8.69 17.39
C ALA A 8 1.01 8.58 17.42
N ARG A 9 1.66 9.43 18.22
CA ARG A 9 3.13 9.40 18.39
C ARG A 9 3.62 8.07 18.98
N GLN A 10 2.85 7.48 19.90
CA GLN A 10 3.18 6.18 20.47
C GLN A 10 3.10 5.08 19.40
N ILE A 11 2.00 5.05 18.64
CA ILE A 11 1.81 4.09 17.54
C ILE A 11 2.94 4.20 16.51
N ASP A 12 3.33 5.42 16.14
CA ASP A 12 4.42 5.65 15.19
C ASP A 12 5.76 5.15 15.75
N ARG A 13 6.05 5.40 17.03
CA ARG A 13 7.25 4.89 17.69
C ARG A 13 7.30 3.36 17.65
N GLU A 14 6.21 2.69 18.00
CA GLU A 14 6.11 1.24 17.99
C GLU A 14 6.26 0.66 16.58
N LYS A 15 5.73 1.33 15.54
CA LYS A 15 5.94 0.93 14.14
C LYS A 15 7.42 1.03 13.75
N ILE A 16 8.10 2.11 14.13
CA ILE A 16 9.53 2.31 13.84
C ILE A 16 10.38 1.26 14.56
N GLU A 17 10.11 0.98 15.83
CA GLU A 17 10.84 -0.01 16.61
C GLU A 17 10.69 -1.41 16.02
N ARG A 18 9.47 -1.81 15.64
CA ARG A 18 9.22 -3.08 14.93
C ARG A 18 9.99 -3.16 13.62
N ALA A 19 9.94 -2.11 12.79
CA ALA A 19 10.69 -2.08 11.54
C ALA A 19 12.21 -2.15 11.76
N ARG A 20 12.73 -1.56 12.84
CA ARG A 20 14.16 -1.64 13.18
C ARG A 20 14.59 -3.03 13.62
N SER A 21 13.73 -3.77 14.33
CA SER A 21 14.04 -5.13 14.80
C SER A 21 13.95 -6.20 13.71
N MET A 22 13.28 -5.93 12.58
CA MET A 22 13.20 -6.86 11.46
C MET A 22 14.56 -7.10 10.80
N SER A 23 14.86 -8.36 10.55
CA SER A 23 15.93 -8.81 9.65
C SER A 23 15.69 -8.31 8.22
N LEU A 24 16.72 -8.43 7.37
CA LEU A 24 16.59 -8.02 5.97
C LEU A 24 15.53 -8.84 5.21
N SER A 25 15.45 -10.15 5.48
CA SER A 25 14.43 -11.02 4.87
C SER A 25 13.03 -10.67 5.33
N GLU A 26 12.84 -10.36 6.61
CA GLU A 26 11.54 -9.92 7.13
C GLU A 26 11.13 -8.56 6.54
N LYS A 27 12.08 -7.62 6.38
CA LYS A 27 11.81 -6.34 5.70
C LYS A 27 11.40 -6.53 4.25
N PHE A 28 12.06 -7.45 3.54
CA PHE A 28 11.73 -7.75 2.16
C PHE A 28 10.31 -8.33 2.05
N LEU A 29 9.97 -9.29 2.91
CA LEU A 29 8.64 -9.87 2.96
C LEU A 29 7.57 -8.84 3.34
N ALA A 30 7.84 -8.01 4.37
CA ALA A 30 6.93 -6.95 4.79
C ALA A 30 6.64 -5.95 3.66
N GLY A 31 7.63 -5.67 2.79
CA GLY A 31 7.40 -4.86 1.59
C GLY A 31 6.40 -5.48 0.62
N ALA A 32 6.47 -6.79 0.40
CA ALA A 32 5.53 -7.50 -0.46
C ALA A 32 4.11 -7.57 0.15
N GLU A 33 4.01 -7.81 1.46
CA GLU A 33 2.73 -7.81 2.19
C GLU A 33 2.05 -6.44 2.14
N LEU A 34 2.81 -5.36 2.39
CA LEU A 34 2.31 -3.99 2.29
C LEU A 34 1.85 -3.63 0.89
N PHE A 35 2.52 -4.16 -0.15
CA PHE A 35 2.10 -3.95 -1.53
C PHE A 35 0.76 -4.63 -1.83
N GLU A 36 0.59 -5.88 -1.39
CA GLU A 36 -0.68 -6.61 -1.58
C GLU A 36 -1.84 -5.91 -0.83
N ASP A 37 -1.61 -5.47 0.41
CA ASP A 37 -2.59 -4.71 1.19
C ASP A 37 -3.02 -3.42 0.44
N ALA A 38 -2.07 -2.71 -0.17
CA ALA A 38 -2.36 -1.52 -0.95
C ALA A 38 -3.14 -1.85 -2.24
N CYS A 39 -2.85 -2.99 -2.88
CA CYS A 39 -3.63 -3.50 -4.00
C CYS A 39 -5.07 -3.81 -3.60
N GLU A 40 -5.32 -4.42 -2.44
CA GLU A 40 -6.67 -4.69 -1.93
C GLU A 40 -7.48 -3.40 -1.69
N VAL A 41 -6.88 -2.40 -1.05
CA VAL A 41 -7.51 -1.08 -0.88
C VAL A 41 -7.86 -0.46 -2.24
N THR A 42 -6.97 -0.61 -3.22
CA THR A 42 -7.18 -0.11 -4.58
C THR A 42 -8.32 -0.85 -5.27
N ARG A 43 -8.38 -2.19 -5.18
CA ARG A 43 -9.50 -3.01 -5.70
C ARG A 43 -10.82 -2.58 -5.10
N PHE A 44 -10.87 -2.35 -3.79
CA PHE A 44 -12.07 -1.84 -3.12
C PHE A 44 -12.51 -0.49 -3.71
N GLY A 45 -11.56 0.42 -3.95
CA GLY A 45 -11.81 1.68 -4.64
C GLY A 45 -12.37 1.50 -6.05
N ILE A 46 -11.79 0.59 -6.84
CA ILE A 46 -12.23 0.29 -8.21
C ILE A 46 -13.66 -0.28 -8.22
N ARG A 47 -13.96 -1.25 -7.35
CA ARG A 47 -15.31 -1.83 -7.20
C ARG A 47 -16.34 -0.78 -6.82
N ARG A 48 -15.99 0.13 -5.92
CA ARG A 48 -16.86 1.24 -5.53
C ARG A 48 -17.12 2.22 -6.68
N GLN A 49 -16.12 2.48 -7.51
CA GLN A 49 -16.24 3.35 -8.69
C GLN A 49 -17.03 2.68 -9.82
N ASN A 50 -16.99 1.34 -9.90
CA ASN A 50 -17.60 0.56 -10.97
C ASN A 50 -18.43 -0.62 -10.40
N PRO A 51 -19.63 -0.38 -9.83
CA PRO A 51 -20.38 -1.40 -9.11
C PRO A 51 -20.86 -2.60 -9.94
N HIS A 52 -20.82 -2.49 -11.27
CA HIS A 52 -21.29 -3.54 -12.19
C HIS A 52 -20.15 -4.39 -12.78
N TRP A 53 -18.90 -4.07 -12.44
CA TRP A 53 -17.75 -4.82 -12.95
C TRP A 53 -17.60 -6.14 -12.21
N ASN A 54 -17.17 -7.16 -12.95
CA ASN A 54 -16.75 -8.44 -12.38
C ASN A 54 -15.29 -8.36 -11.86
N ASP A 55 -14.83 -9.40 -11.18
CA ASP A 55 -13.48 -9.41 -10.62
C ASP A 55 -12.38 -9.32 -11.69
N GLU A 56 -12.55 -9.94 -12.85
CA GLU A 56 -11.57 -9.88 -13.94
C GLU A 56 -11.38 -8.44 -14.46
N GLN A 57 -12.47 -7.68 -14.59
CA GLN A 57 -12.43 -6.27 -14.98
C GLN A 57 -11.75 -5.40 -13.91
N VAL A 58 -11.99 -5.70 -12.62
CA VAL A 58 -11.34 -5.00 -11.51
C VAL A 58 -9.83 -5.27 -11.51
N GLU A 59 -9.41 -6.51 -11.72
CA GLU A 59 -7.98 -6.86 -11.82
C GLU A 59 -7.32 -6.22 -13.04
N ALA A 60 -7.98 -6.23 -14.20
CA ALA A 60 -7.44 -5.58 -15.40
C ALA A 60 -7.18 -4.09 -15.19
N GLU A 61 -8.11 -3.38 -14.53
CA GLU A 61 -7.94 -1.98 -14.15
C GLU A 61 -6.82 -1.79 -13.13
N LEU A 62 -6.70 -2.66 -12.12
CA LEU A 62 -5.59 -2.61 -11.16
C LEU A 62 -4.25 -2.74 -11.88
N VAL A 63 -4.11 -3.71 -12.78
CA VAL A 63 -2.89 -3.91 -13.59
C VAL A 63 -2.57 -2.66 -14.40
N GLN A 64 -3.56 -2.07 -15.06
CA GLN A 64 -3.37 -0.84 -15.83
C GLN A 64 -2.88 0.32 -14.95
N ARG A 65 -3.43 0.48 -13.74
CA ARG A 65 -2.98 1.53 -12.79
C ARG A 65 -1.55 1.31 -12.32
N LEU A 66 -1.17 0.06 -12.04
CA LEU A 66 0.21 -0.29 -11.67
C LEU A 66 1.20 0.00 -12.81
N ASP A 67 0.82 -0.28 -14.06
CA ASP A 67 1.64 0.06 -15.23
C ASP A 67 1.85 1.58 -15.38
N ILE A 68 0.80 2.37 -15.15
CA ILE A 68 0.92 3.83 -15.14
C ILE A 68 1.87 4.28 -14.04
N GLY A 69 1.73 3.73 -12.82
CA GLY A 69 2.63 4.00 -11.70
C GLY A 69 4.10 3.73 -12.04
N ARG A 70 4.40 2.54 -12.57
CA ARG A 70 5.76 2.15 -13.01
C ARG A 70 6.34 3.12 -14.03
N ARG A 71 5.51 3.60 -14.97
CA ARG A 71 5.95 4.56 -16.00
C ARG A 71 6.27 5.94 -15.41
N ILE A 72 5.49 6.39 -14.43
CA ILE A 72 5.73 7.65 -13.71
C ILE A 72 7.03 7.55 -12.92
N GLU A 73 7.21 6.49 -12.13
CA GLU A 73 8.44 6.26 -11.36
C GLU A 73 9.68 6.24 -12.28
N SER A 74 9.59 5.51 -13.39
CA SER A 74 10.67 5.44 -14.39
C SER A 74 10.96 6.77 -15.09
N ALA A 75 9.99 7.69 -15.13
CA ALA A 75 10.17 9.03 -15.70
C ALA A 75 10.78 10.00 -14.67
N LEU A 76 10.43 9.86 -13.39
CA LEU A 76 10.94 10.68 -12.28
C LEU A 76 12.36 10.28 -11.84
N ALA A 77 12.78 9.05 -12.13
CA ALA A 77 14.12 8.56 -11.83
C ALA A 77 15.21 8.95 -12.86
N ARG A 78 14.87 9.77 -13.86
CA ARG A 78 15.80 10.31 -14.87
C ARG A 78 16.21 11.73 -14.53
#